data_AF-A0A927TBI1-F1
#
_entry.id   AF-A0A927TBI1-F1
#
_cell.length_a   1.000
_cell.length_b   1.000
_cell.length_c   1.000
_cell.angle_alpha   90.00
_cell.angle_beta   90.00
_cell.angle_gamma   90.00
#
_symmetry.space_group_name_H-M   'P 1'
#
loop_
_entity.id
_entity.type
_entity.pdbx_description
1 polymer ?
#
loop_
_entity_poly.entity_id
_entity_poly.type
_entity_poly.pdbx_seq_one_letter_code
_entity_poly.pdbx_strand_id
1 'polypeptide(L)'
;MSIHIPGIDVEIGIQNTGSEELLEELLGDVYKLMDEKTEQVEKSLTQGNIKNFTTEVHSLKTTCRIIGAVDLGEDFYTLEKLGKAEDIAQIKLLTPMVLDAFKALKPYLKPYADGTEMPQKNFDKTEITALLNTLISALNDYLLTTVEETTKELFSYRFEDALFQRIAELNKLVSHLDYAEAKELAAQIRDSL
;
A
#
# COMPACT_ATOMS: atom_id res chain seq x y z
N MET A 1 14.66 -0.98 7.89
CA MET A 1 13.33 -1.41 8.37
C MET A 1 13.12 -2.82 7.82
N SER A 2 11.98 -3.46 8.08
CA SER A 2 11.60 -4.68 7.35
C SER A 2 10.30 -4.37 6.64
N ILE A 3 10.40 -3.78 5.44
CA ILE A 3 9.28 -3.65 4.51
C ILE A 3 8.69 -5.07 4.36
N HIS A 4 7.36 -5.20 4.50
CA HIS A 4 6.70 -6.49 4.33
C HIS A 4 5.42 -6.30 3.53
N ILE A 5 5.52 -6.53 2.23
CA ILE A 5 4.41 -6.39 1.27
C ILE A 5 4.24 -7.75 0.58
N PRO A 6 3.03 -8.37 0.63
CA PRO A 6 2.78 -9.62 -0.05
C PRO A 6 3.12 -9.54 -1.55
N GLY A 7 3.90 -10.51 -2.04
CA GLY A 7 4.30 -10.58 -3.45
C GLY A 7 5.43 -9.63 -3.84
N ILE A 8 6.03 -8.90 -2.89
CA ILE A 8 7.23 -8.09 -3.11
C ILE A 8 8.41 -8.69 -2.34
N ASP A 9 9.46 -9.04 -3.07
CA ASP A 9 10.76 -9.36 -2.50
C ASP A 9 11.54 -8.07 -2.26
N VAL A 10 11.64 -7.69 -0.99
CA VAL A 10 12.27 -6.44 -0.56
C VAL A 10 13.78 -6.46 -0.75
N GLU A 11 14.44 -7.60 -0.63
CA GLU A 11 15.88 -7.69 -0.87
C GLU A 11 16.19 -7.41 -2.35
N ILE A 12 15.40 -8.00 -3.25
CA ILE A 12 15.49 -7.71 -4.69
C ILE A 12 15.14 -6.25 -4.97
N GLY A 13 14.09 -5.72 -4.34
CA GLY A 13 13.69 -4.32 -4.47
C GLY A 13 14.82 -3.37 -4.11
N ILE A 14 15.42 -3.53 -2.93
CA ILE A 14 16.55 -2.73 -2.43
C ILE A 14 17.77 -2.89 -3.35
N GLN A 15 18.06 -4.10 -3.82
CA GLN A 15 19.17 -4.34 -4.74
C GLN A 15 18.98 -3.57 -6.06
N ASN A 16 17.75 -3.50 -6.57
CA ASN A 16 17.44 -2.84 -7.83
C ASN A 16 17.38 -1.31 -7.73
N THR A 17 16.87 -0.78 -6.62
CA THR A 17 16.77 0.68 -6.39
C THR A 17 18.04 1.28 -5.79
N GLY A 18 18.86 0.47 -5.11
CA GLY A 18 20.13 0.86 -4.51
C GLY A 18 20.05 1.24 -3.02
N SER A 19 18.86 1.46 -2.48
CA SER A 19 18.63 1.67 -1.05
C SER A 19 17.16 1.40 -0.66
N GLU A 20 16.94 1.18 0.63
CA GLU A 20 15.59 1.06 1.19
C GLU A 20 14.76 2.34 0.99
N GLU A 21 15.34 3.50 1.23
CA GLU A 21 14.69 4.81 1.04
C GLU A 21 14.22 5.03 -0.42
N LEU A 22 15.07 4.66 -1.39
CA LEU A 22 14.70 4.76 -2.81
C LEU A 22 13.64 3.73 -3.23
N LEU A 23 13.62 2.56 -2.58
CA LEU A 23 12.53 1.60 -2.78
C LEU A 23 11.21 2.16 -2.26
N GLU A 24 11.21 2.76 -1.07
CA GLU A 24 10.04 3.37 -0.46
C GLU A 24 9.47 4.50 -1.31
N GLU A 25 10.32 5.42 -1.80
CA GLU A 25 9.91 6.49 -2.73
C GLU A 25 9.24 5.91 -3.98
N LEU A 26 9.87 4.88 -4.56
CA LEU A 26 9.35 4.23 -5.76
C LEU A 26 8.02 3.52 -5.51
N LEU A 27 7.84 2.83 -4.38
CA LEU A 27 6.56 2.21 -4.01
C LEU A 27 5.45 3.26 -3.94
N GLY A 28 5.75 4.44 -3.41
CA GLY A 28 4.85 5.58 -3.38
C GLY A 28 4.49 6.11 -4.77
N ASP A 29 5.47 6.20 -5.67
CA ASP A 29 5.23 6.63 -7.05
C ASP A 29 4.42 5.60 -7.84
N VAL A 30 4.69 4.31 -7.64
CA VAL A 30 3.91 3.22 -8.24
C VAL A 30 2.46 3.31 -7.81
N TYR A 31 2.16 3.55 -6.53
CA TYR A 31 0.79 3.76 -6.06
C TYR A 31 0.09 4.90 -6.78
N LYS A 32 0.74 6.08 -6.90
CA LYS A 32 0.16 7.28 -7.52
C LYS A 32 -0.18 7.05 -8.99
N LEU A 33 0.67 6.29 -9.70
CA LEU A 33 0.55 6.03 -11.13
C LEU A 33 -0.27 4.77 -11.45
N MET A 34 -0.62 3.95 -10.45
CA MET A 34 -1.24 2.64 -10.64
C MET A 34 -2.58 2.71 -11.40
N ASP A 35 -3.46 3.65 -11.01
CA ASP A 35 -4.77 3.81 -11.66
C ASP A 35 -4.62 4.24 -13.11
N GLU A 36 -3.81 5.27 -13.36
CA GLU A 36 -3.57 5.78 -14.71
C GLU A 36 -3.00 4.68 -15.61
N LYS A 37 -2.02 3.92 -15.10
CA LYS A 37 -1.36 2.87 -15.87
C LYS A 37 -2.28 1.68 -16.16
N THR A 38 -3.09 1.26 -15.20
CA THR A 38 -4.06 0.18 -15.41
C THR A 38 -5.13 0.60 -16.42
N GLU A 39 -5.65 1.83 -16.33
CA GLU A 39 -6.60 2.39 -17.30
C GLU A 39 -5.99 2.46 -18.71
N GLN A 40 -4.73 2.88 -18.85
CA GLN A 40 -4.03 2.94 -20.14
C GLN A 40 -3.91 1.57 -20.82
N VAL A 41 -3.63 0.50 -20.04
CA VAL A 41 -3.60 -0.88 -20.55
C VAL A 41 -5.00 -1.31 -21.02
N GLU A 42 -6.03 -1.13 -20.20
CA GLU A 42 -7.41 -1.52 -20.53
C GLU A 42 -7.94 -0.76 -21.75
N LYS A 43 -7.67 0.54 -21.84
CA LYS A 43 -8.05 1.39 -22.97
C LYS A 43 -7.36 0.94 -24.25
N SER A 44 -6.07 0.66 -24.21
CA SER A 44 -5.31 0.19 -25.37
C SER A 44 -5.86 -1.13 -25.90
N LEU A 45 -6.20 -2.06 -25.00
CA LEU A 45 -6.81 -3.34 -25.36
C LEU A 45 -8.22 -3.16 -25.96
N THR A 46 -9.04 -2.31 -25.35
CA THR A 46 -10.42 -2.06 -25.81
C THR A 46 -10.44 -1.38 -27.18
N GLN A 47 -9.48 -0.49 -27.46
CA GLN A 47 -9.32 0.17 -28.75
C GLN A 47 -8.63 -0.70 -29.81
N GLY A 48 -8.20 -1.92 -29.46
CA GLY A 48 -7.46 -2.81 -30.35
C GLY A 48 -6.06 -2.31 -30.69
N ASN A 49 -5.51 -1.35 -29.94
CA ASN A 49 -4.17 -0.82 -30.14
C ASN A 49 -3.14 -1.71 -29.44
N ILE A 50 -2.85 -2.86 -30.04
CA ILE A 50 -1.99 -3.90 -29.46
C ILE A 50 -0.55 -3.43 -29.31
N LYS A 51 -0.08 -2.57 -30.23
CA LYS A 51 1.23 -1.95 -30.10
C LYS A 51 1.33 -1.11 -28.83
N ASN A 52 0.35 -0.24 -28.57
CA ASN A 52 0.34 0.55 -27.34
C ASN A 52 0.17 -0.31 -26.10
N PHE A 53 -0.71 -1.32 -26.16
CA PHE A 53 -0.85 -2.32 -25.10
C PHE A 53 0.49 -2.96 -24.74
N THR A 54 1.27 -3.43 -25.74
CA THR A 54 2.59 -4.04 -25.50
C THR A 54 3.58 -3.08 -24.85
N THR A 55 3.53 -1.79 -25.19
CA THR A 55 4.37 -0.76 -24.56
C THR A 55 3.99 -0.56 -23.10
N GLU A 56 2.71 -0.44 -22.78
CA GLU A 56 2.25 -0.23 -21.40
C GLU A 56 2.56 -1.44 -20.51
N VAL A 57 2.30 -2.66 -20.98
CA VAL A 57 2.64 -3.87 -20.20
C VAL A 57 4.15 -4.06 -20.05
N HIS A 58 4.96 -3.64 -21.03
CA HIS A 58 6.43 -3.63 -20.89
C HIS A 58 6.88 -2.65 -19.81
N SER A 59 6.26 -1.47 -19.75
CA SER A 59 6.51 -0.49 -18.69
C SER A 59 6.18 -1.10 -17.33
N LEU A 60 4.97 -1.66 -17.17
CA LEU A 60 4.52 -2.27 -15.91
C LEU A 60 5.36 -3.48 -15.49
N LYS A 61 5.78 -4.32 -16.42
CA LYS A 61 6.76 -5.39 -16.16
C LYS A 61 8.04 -4.84 -15.51
N THR A 62 8.58 -3.77 -16.08
CA THR A 62 9.83 -3.16 -15.61
C THR A 62 9.64 -2.59 -14.21
N THR A 63 8.54 -1.86 -14.00
CA THR A 63 8.14 -1.34 -12.69
C THR A 63 8.03 -2.46 -11.65
N CYS A 64 7.31 -3.55 -11.95
CA CYS A 64 7.14 -4.67 -11.02
C CYS A 64 8.47 -5.32 -10.64
N ARG A 65 9.37 -5.54 -11.61
CA ARG A 65 10.69 -6.11 -11.34
C ARG A 65 11.55 -5.20 -10.47
N ILE A 66 11.53 -3.89 -10.71
CA ILE A 66 12.33 -2.94 -9.92
C ILE A 66 11.87 -2.95 -8.46
N ILE A 67 10.56 -2.94 -8.20
CA ILE A 67 10.03 -2.96 -6.82
C ILE A 67 10.09 -4.35 -6.15
N GLY A 68 10.62 -5.37 -6.82
CA GLY A 68 10.71 -6.73 -6.28
C GLY A 68 9.44 -7.57 -6.42
N ALA A 69 8.42 -7.10 -7.14
CA ALA A 69 7.22 -7.87 -7.51
C ALA A 69 7.52 -8.83 -8.68
N VAL A 70 8.39 -9.82 -8.45
CA VAL A 70 8.97 -10.67 -9.49
C VAL A 70 7.89 -11.46 -10.25
N ASP A 71 7.01 -12.16 -9.55
CA ASP A 71 5.95 -12.98 -10.16
C ASP A 71 5.02 -12.15 -11.03
N LEU A 72 4.61 -10.98 -10.54
CA LEU A 72 3.78 -10.05 -11.30
C LEU A 72 4.52 -9.48 -12.51
N GLY A 73 5.84 -9.28 -12.40
CA GLY A 73 6.70 -8.97 -13.53
C GLY A 73 6.66 -10.06 -14.62
N GLU A 74 6.64 -11.33 -14.24
CA GLU A 74 6.50 -12.45 -15.19
C GLU A 74 5.11 -12.52 -15.83
N ASP A 75 4.06 -12.19 -15.09
CA ASP A 75 2.70 -12.08 -15.64
C ASP A 75 2.60 -10.98 -16.70
N PHE A 76 3.13 -9.78 -16.43
CA PHE A 76 3.21 -8.71 -17.43
C PHE A 76 4.11 -9.08 -18.61
N TYR A 77 5.19 -9.83 -18.38
CA TYR A 77 6.03 -10.34 -19.46
C TYR A 77 5.29 -11.36 -20.35
N THR A 78 4.41 -12.17 -19.78
CA THR A 78 3.53 -13.07 -20.53
C THR A 78 2.57 -12.29 -21.41
N LEU A 79 1.92 -11.24 -20.88
CA LEU A 79 1.08 -10.34 -21.68
C LEU A 79 1.87 -9.65 -22.80
N GLU A 80 3.11 -9.21 -22.52
CA GLU A 80 3.99 -8.61 -23.53
C GLU A 80 4.28 -9.58 -24.68
N LYS A 81 4.57 -10.86 -24.38
CA LYS A 81 4.80 -11.90 -25.39
C LYS A 81 3.55 -12.15 -26.24
N LEU A 82 2.40 -12.28 -25.60
CA LEU A 82 1.13 -12.50 -26.29
C LEU A 82 0.78 -11.32 -27.21
N GLY A 83 1.02 -10.09 -26.75
CA GLY A 83 0.87 -8.89 -27.57
C GLY A 83 1.80 -8.85 -28.78
N LYS A 84 3.07 -9.26 -28.63
CA LYS A 84 4.02 -9.38 -29.75
C LYS A 84 3.66 -10.48 -30.74
N ALA A 85 3.01 -11.55 -30.26
CA ALA A 85 2.48 -12.63 -31.08
C ALA A 85 1.08 -12.33 -31.66
N GLU A 86 0.50 -11.17 -31.33
CA GLU A 86 -0.86 -10.76 -31.70
C GLU A 86 -1.96 -11.76 -31.29
N ASP A 87 -1.76 -12.50 -30.20
CA ASP A 87 -2.76 -13.44 -29.66
C ASP A 87 -3.83 -12.70 -28.83
N ILE A 88 -4.73 -12.04 -29.54
CA ILE A 88 -5.73 -11.15 -28.94
C ILE A 88 -6.69 -11.89 -28.02
N ALA A 89 -6.99 -13.16 -28.33
CA ALA A 89 -7.89 -13.98 -27.54
C ALA A 89 -7.31 -14.22 -26.14
N GLN A 90 -6.04 -14.62 -26.06
CA GLN A 90 -5.36 -14.84 -24.78
C GLN A 90 -5.13 -13.54 -24.01
N ILE A 91 -4.77 -12.45 -24.70
CA ILE A 91 -4.60 -11.14 -24.05
C ILE A 91 -5.89 -10.71 -23.35
N LYS A 92 -7.05 -10.81 -24.03
CA LYS A 92 -8.35 -10.45 -23.46
C LYS A 92 -8.73 -11.32 -22.27
N LEU A 93 -8.33 -12.59 -22.28
CA LEU A 93 -8.59 -13.52 -21.19
C LEU A 93 -7.74 -13.22 -19.94
N LEU A 94 -6.44 -12.96 -20.13
CA LEU A 94 -5.48 -12.86 -19.03
C LEU A 94 -5.33 -11.44 -18.46
N THR A 95 -5.49 -10.41 -19.29
CA THR A 95 -5.26 -9.02 -18.88
C THR A 95 -6.05 -8.63 -17.63
N PRO A 96 -7.36 -8.91 -17.50
CA PRO A 96 -8.11 -8.57 -16.29
C PRO A 96 -7.50 -9.16 -15.01
N MET A 97 -7.11 -10.44 -15.06
CA MET A 97 -6.52 -11.14 -13.92
C MET A 97 -5.19 -10.52 -13.49
N VAL A 98 -4.31 -10.19 -14.45
CA VAL A 98 -3.00 -9.58 -14.16
C VAL A 98 -3.16 -8.16 -13.62
N LEU A 99 -4.08 -7.38 -14.18
CA LEU A 99 -4.35 -6.03 -13.68
C LEU A 99 -4.98 -6.04 -12.29
N ASP A 100 -5.87 -6.99 -11.99
CA ASP A 100 -6.44 -7.13 -10.65
C ASP A 100 -5.38 -7.54 -9.62
N ALA A 101 -4.45 -8.43 -9.99
CA ALA A 101 -3.29 -8.77 -9.15
C ALA A 101 -2.39 -7.55 -8.88
N PHE A 102 -2.15 -6.71 -9.89
CA PHE A 102 -1.39 -5.47 -9.71
C PHE A 102 -2.13 -4.46 -8.82
N LYS A 103 -3.44 -4.25 -9.04
CA LYS A 103 -4.29 -3.37 -8.22
C LYS A 103 -4.38 -3.87 -6.77
N ALA A 104 -4.26 -5.18 -6.52
CA ALA A 104 -4.25 -5.73 -5.16
C ALA A 104 -3.04 -5.27 -4.32
N LEU A 105 -1.96 -4.81 -4.95
CA LEU A 105 -0.82 -4.20 -4.24
C LEU A 105 -1.15 -2.80 -3.69
N LYS A 106 -2.10 -2.09 -4.30
CA LYS A 106 -2.42 -0.70 -4.00
C LYS A 106 -2.61 -0.36 -2.51
N PRO A 107 -3.40 -1.10 -1.71
CA PRO A 107 -3.55 -0.80 -0.27
C PRO A 107 -2.23 -0.92 0.50
N TYR A 108 -1.32 -1.80 0.08
CA TYR A 108 -0.01 -1.96 0.69
C TYR A 108 0.98 -0.88 0.27
N LEU A 109 0.80 -0.30 -0.93
CA LEU A 109 1.64 0.78 -1.42
C LEU A 109 1.21 2.17 -0.91
N LYS A 110 -0.04 2.31 -0.47
CA LYS A 110 -0.60 3.58 0.03
C LYS A 110 0.26 4.30 1.07
N PRO A 111 0.81 3.64 2.11
CA PRO A 111 1.61 4.31 3.13
C PRO A 111 2.86 5.01 2.58
N TYR A 112 3.38 4.53 1.45
CA TYR A 112 4.56 5.08 0.80
C TYR A 112 4.24 6.28 -0.10
N ALA A 113 2.98 6.47 -0.48
CA ALA A 113 2.56 7.46 -1.47
C ALA A 113 2.10 8.80 -0.88
N ASP A 114 1.45 8.75 0.29
CA ASP A 114 0.82 9.91 0.91
C ASP A 114 1.84 10.88 1.53
N GLY A 115 3.15 10.57 1.48
CA GLY A 115 4.18 11.32 2.19
C GLY A 115 3.91 11.38 3.70
N THR A 116 2.94 10.60 4.20
CA THR A 116 2.75 10.32 5.60
C THR A 116 4.01 9.62 6.03
N GLU A 117 4.80 10.34 6.80
CA GLU A 117 5.93 9.84 7.54
C GLU A 117 5.62 8.40 7.95
N MET A 118 6.33 7.45 7.34
CA MET A 118 6.39 6.10 7.88
C MET A 118 6.63 6.22 9.38
N PRO A 119 6.11 5.29 10.18
CA PRO A 119 6.40 5.31 11.58
C PRO A 119 7.92 5.35 11.85
N GLN A 120 8.42 6.56 12.12
CA GLN A 120 9.84 6.85 12.31
C GLN A 120 10.24 6.58 13.76
N LYS A 121 9.25 6.61 14.67
CA LYS A 121 9.47 6.36 16.09
C LYS A 121 9.45 4.87 16.36
N ASN A 122 10.50 4.40 17.03
CA ASN A 122 10.50 3.05 17.59
C ASN A 122 9.39 2.94 18.63
N PHE A 123 8.87 1.73 18.82
CA PHE A 123 7.88 1.46 19.85
C PHE A 123 8.38 1.96 21.23
N ASP A 124 7.64 2.88 21.84
CA ASP A 124 7.83 3.31 23.22
C ASP A 124 6.51 3.12 23.98
N LYS A 125 6.50 2.16 24.90
CA LYS A 125 5.32 1.82 25.69
C LYS A 125 4.75 3.04 26.43
N THR A 126 5.60 3.92 26.95
CA THR A 126 5.19 5.07 27.75
C THR A 126 4.53 6.13 26.86
N GLU A 127 5.16 6.46 25.73
CA GLU A 127 4.62 7.45 24.78
C GLU A 127 3.32 6.95 24.14
N ILE A 128 3.28 5.67 23.72
CA ILE A 128 2.09 5.07 23.12
C ILE A 128 0.93 5.02 24.14
N THR A 129 1.21 4.67 25.41
CA THR A 129 0.21 4.70 26.47
C THR A 129 -0.33 6.12 26.70
N ALA A 130 0.54 7.13 26.65
CA ALA A 130 0.14 8.52 26.76
C ALA A 130 -0.74 8.97 25.58
N LEU A 131 -0.35 8.63 24.34
CA LEU A 131 -1.12 8.91 23.13
C LEU A 131 -2.50 8.24 23.16
N LEU A 132 -2.59 6.98 23.59
CA LEU A 132 -3.86 6.28 23.74
C LEU A 132 -4.76 6.93 24.80
N ASN A 133 -4.20 7.38 25.93
CA ASN A 133 -4.98 8.11 26.94
C ASN A 133 -5.49 9.46 26.41
N THR A 134 -4.65 10.20 25.68
CA THR A 134 -5.05 11.44 25.01
C THR A 134 -6.15 11.19 23.99
N LEU A 135 -6.03 10.15 23.18
CA LEU A 135 -7.03 9.76 22.19
C LEU A 135 -8.36 9.37 22.84
N ILE A 136 -8.33 8.57 23.91
CA ILE A 136 -9.53 8.18 24.67
C ILE A 136 -10.24 9.42 25.26
N SER A 137 -9.48 10.38 25.80
CA SER A 137 -10.07 11.63 26.30
C SER A 137 -10.69 12.44 25.16
N ALA A 138 -9.95 12.63 24.07
CA ALA A 138 -10.41 13.39 22.91
C ALA A 138 -11.68 12.79 22.27
N LEU A 139 -11.80 11.45 22.23
CA LEU A 139 -12.99 10.74 21.78
C LEU A 139 -14.18 10.94 22.72
N ASN A 140 -13.98 10.99 24.04
CA ASN A 140 -15.05 11.29 25.01
C ASN A 140 -15.55 12.74 24.90
N ASP A 141 -14.62 13.67 24.64
CA ASP A 141 -14.89 15.10 24.58
C ASP A 141 -15.26 15.58 23.16
N TYR A 142 -15.33 14.65 22.18
CA TYR A 142 -15.61 14.91 20.76
C TYR A 142 -14.68 15.98 20.14
N LEU A 143 -13.42 16.00 20.57
CA LEU A 143 -12.40 16.94 20.09
C LEU A 143 -11.80 16.43 18.77
N LEU A 144 -12.51 16.67 17.66
CA LEU A 144 -12.13 16.19 16.31
C LEU A 144 -10.65 16.46 15.97
N THR A 145 -10.19 17.70 16.15
CA THR A 145 -8.80 18.07 15.84
C THR A 145 -7.80 17.26 16.65
N THR A 146 -8.05 17.08 17.95
CA THR A 146 -7.17 16.30 18.81
C THR A 146 -7.22 14.81 18.47
N VAL A 147 -8.39 14.28 18.09
CA VAL A 147 -8.54 12.90 17.60
C VAL A 147 -7.70 12.68 16.34
N GLU A 148 -7.79 13.57 15.36
CA GLU A 148 -7.02 13.49 14.11
C GLU A 148 -5.51 13.59 14.36
N GLU A 149 -5.06 14.58 15.14
CA GLU A 149 -3.65 14.78 15.46
C GLU A 149 -3.06 13.62 16.26
N THR A 150 -3.76 13.15 17.29
CA THR A 150 -3.28 12.06 18.15
C THR A 150 -3.26 10.73 17.40
N THR A 151 -4.25 10.48 16.53
CA THR A 151 -4.27 9.28 15.69
C THR A 151 -3.12 9.32 14.69
N LYS A 152 -2.86 10.46 14.04
CA LYS A 152 -1.73 10.62 13.14
C LYS A 152 -0.40 10.38 13.86
N GLU A 153 -0.22 10.94 15.06
CA GLU A 153 0.98 10.75 15.87
C GLU A 153 1.15 9.28 16.30
N LEU A 154 0.06 8.60 16.68
CA LEU A 154 0.09 7.18 17.04
C LEU A 154 0.54 6.31 15.86
N PHE A 155 0.13 6.65 14.64
CA PHE A 155 0.54 5.97 13.40
C PHE A 155 1.99 6.26 13.00
N SER A 156 2.66 7.21 13.66
CA SER A 156 4.09 7.47 13.49
C SER A 156 4.99 6.52 14.30
N TYR A 157 4.43 5.57 15.07
CA TYR A 157 5.18 4.54 15.80
C TYR A 157 5.17 3.18 15.10
N ARG A 158 6.29 2.45 15.19
CA ARG A 158 6.39 1.08 14.68
C ARG A 158 5.77 0.12 15.68
N PHE A 159 4.95 -0.80 15.19
CA PHE A 159 4.28 -1.82 16.00
C PHE A 159 4.58 -3.22 15.45
N GLU A 160 4.60 -4.23 16.32
CA GLU A 160 4.64 -5.64 15.90
C GLU A 160 3.31 -6.06 15.23
N ASP A 161 3.31 -7.11 14.40
CA ASP A 161 2.18 -7.52 13.55
C ASP A 161 0.83 -7.56 14.28
N ALA A 162 0.78 -8.16 15.48
CA ALA A 162 -0.47 -8.30 16.23
C ALA A 162 -1.02 -6.96 16.74
N LEU A 163 -0.14 -6.03 17.11
CA LEU A 163 -0.51 -4.71 17.61
C LEU A 163 -0.81 -3.76 16.45
N PHE A 164 -0.07 -3.86 15.36
CA PHE A 164 -0.29 -3.10 14.13
C PHE A 164 -1.72 -3.29 13.60
N GLN A 165 -2.23 -4.52 13.57
CA GLN A 165 -3.62 -4.80 13.14
C GLN A 165 -4.67 -4.07 13.99
N ARG A 166 -4.45 -4.00 15.31
CA ARG A 166 -5.37 -3.33 16.23
C ARG A 166 -5.30 -1.81 16.09
N ILE A 167 -4.10 -1.26 15.90
CA ILE A 167 -3.89 0.16 15.62
C ILE A 167 -4.52 0.54 14.27
N ALA A 168 -4.35 -0.29 13.23
CA ALA A 168 -4.97 -0.10 11.91
C ALA A 168 -6.50 -0.04 12.00
N GLU A 169 -7.13 -0.97 12.73
CA GLU A 169 -8.58 -0.96 12.93
C GLU A 169 -9.04 0.28 13.73
N LEU A 170 -8.25 0.73 14.72
CA LEU A 170 -8.53 1.95 15.46
C LEU A 170 -8.62 3.19 14.55
N ASN A 171 -7.70 3.35 13.60
CA ASN A 171 -7.75 4.47 12.65
C ASN A 171 -8.93 4.40 11.69
N LYS A 172 -9.31 3.19 11.26
CA LYS A 172 -10.49 2.99 10.44
C LYS A 172 -11.76 3.43 11.19
N LEU A 173 -11.90 3.05 12.46
CA LEU A 173 -13.03 3.48 13.31
C LEU A 173 -13.05 5.00 13.48
N VAL A 174 -11.89 5.62 13.76
CA VAL A 174 -11.75 7.08 13.84
C VAL A 174 -12.15 7.75 12.52
N SER A 175 -11.71 7.23 11.38
CA SER A 175 -12.01 7.77 10.05
C SER A 175 -13.49 7.65 9.68
N HIS A 176 -14.20 6.64 10.20
CA HIS A 176 -15.63 6.45 10.02
C HIS A 176 -16.49 7.15 11.08
N LEU A 177 -15.86 7.88 12.02
CA LEU A 177 -16.51 8.55 13.14
C LEU A 177 -17.20 7.58 14.13
N ASP A 178 -16.76 6.31 14.15
CA ASP A 178 -17.23 5.25 15.06
C ASP A 178 -16.55 5.40 16.44
N TYR A 179 -16.82 6.52 17.13
CA TYR A 179 -16.05 6.92 18.33
C TYR A 179 -16.25 6.04 19.55
N ALA A 180 -17.41 5.39 19.68
CA ALA A 180 -17.67 4.50 20.80
C ALA A 180 -16.77 3.26 20.72
N GLU A 181 -16.74 2.63 19.54
CA GLU A 181 -15.92 1.47 19.21
C GLU A 181 -14.43 1.83 19.21
N ALA A 182 -14.06 2.99 18.63
CA ALA A 182 -12.68 3.47 18.63
C ALA A 182 -12.14 3.62 20.07
N LYS A 183 -12.97 4.16 20.97
CA LYS A 183 -12.60 4.33 22.38
C LYS A 183 -12.39 2.99 23.09
N GLU A 184 -13.30 2.04 22.89
CA GLU A 184 -13.17 0.71 23.48
C GLU A 184 -11.90 0.01 22.99
N LEU A 185 -11.64 0.06 21.68
CA LEU A 185 -10.45 -0.54 21.10
C LEU A 185 -9.17 0.14 21.60
N ALA A 186 -9.13 1.47 21.68
CA ALA A 186 -7.99 2.21 22.23
C ALA A 186 -7.69 1.82 23.69
N ALA A 187 -8.73 1.66 24.52
CA ALA A 187 -8.59 1.21 25.90
C ALA A 187 -8.06 -0.22 25.99
N GLN A 188 -8.61 -1.13 25.19
CA GLN A 188 -8.13 -2.52 25.14
C GLN A 188 -6.69 -2.62 24.64
N ILE A 189 -6.26 -1.75 23.71
CA ILE A 189 -4.88 -1.72 23.23
C ILE A 189 -3.99 -1.28 24.38
N ARG A 190 -4.31 -0.13 25.00
CA ARG A 190 -3.55 0.43 26.13
C ARG A 190 -3.37 -0.57 27.27
N ASP A 191 -4.43 -1.27 27.66
CA ASP A 191 -4.43 -2.21 28.79
C ASP A 191 -3.64 -3.50 28.47
N SER A 192 -3.33 -3.75 27.19
CA SER A 192 -2.54 -4.89 26.72
C SER A 192 -1.07 -4.58 26.43
N LEU A 193 -0.65 -3.32 26.50
CA LEU A 193 0.75 -2.89 26.35
C LEU A 193 1.56 -3.16 27.62
#